data_AF-A0A1V2LF64-F1
#
_entry.id   AF-A0A1V2LF64-F1
#
_cell.length_a   1.000
_cell.length_b   1.000
_cell.length_c   1.000
_cell.angle_alpha   90.00
_cell.angle_beta   90.00
_cell.angle_gamma   90.00
#
_symmetry.space_group_name_H-M   'P 1'
#
loop_
_entity.id
_entity.type
_entity.pdbx_description
1 polymer ?
#
loop_
_entity_poly.entity_id
_entity_poly.type
_entity_poly.pdbx_seq_one_letter_code
_entity_poly.pdbx_strand_id
1 'polypeptide(L)'
;MRAVRRNLKNSVEGKENNNVLEEPYDGVDGIRKKIHEEFRDVVTNDQPTDLPPQRDLTHRLICIEPSKSTYRRQYKSSYSEKQELNKQVDELLKLAFIKSAPSSFNSFLLLVPEERW
;
A
#
# COMPACT_ATOMS: atom_id res chain seq x y z
N MET A 1 -77.81 34.81 -6.88
CA MET A 1 -77.24 33.89 -7.88
C MET A 1 -76.40 32.85 -7.16
N ARG A 2 -76.68 31.55 -7.35
CA ARG A 2 -76.08 30.43 -6.60
C ARG A 2 -74.85 29.93 -7.37
N ALA A 3 -73.65 30.03 -6.79
CA ALA A 3 -72.43 29.57 -7.43
C ALA A 3 -72.29 28.04 -7.30
N VAL A 4 -72.36 27.33 -8.43
CA VAL A 4 -72.15 25.89 -8.52
C VAL A 4 -70.64 25.62 -8.59
N ARG A 5 -70.05 25.09 -7.51
CA ARG A 5 -68.68 24.56 -7.53
C ARG A 5 -68.70 23.20 -8.23
N ARG A 6 -68.23 23.14 -9.48
CA ARG A 6 -67.95 21.86 -10.16
C ARG A 6 -66.69 21.25 -9.54
N ASN A 7 -66.82 20.05 -9.01
CA ASN A 7 -65.72 19.27 -8.46
C ASN A 7 -65.12 18.44 -9.60
N LEU A 8 -63.96 18.85 -10.14
CA LEU A 8 -63.19 18.03 -11.07
C LEU A 8 -62.21 17.20 -10.24
N LYS A 9 -62.61 15.96 -9.93
CA LYS A 9 -61.67 14.91 -9.52
C LYS A 9 -61.35 14.09 -10.77
N ASN A 10 -60.29 14.48 -11.48
CA ASN A 10 -59.66 13.57 -12.44
C ASN A 10 -58.41 13.02 -11.77
N SER A 11 -58.52 11.78 -11.26
CA SER A 11 -57.35 10.97 -10.92
C SER A 11 -56.57 10.74 -12.19
N VAL A 12 -55.48 11.48 -12.38
CA VAL A 12 -54.38 10.98 -13.20
C VAL A 12 -53.67 9.99 -12.30
N GLU A 13 -53.99 8.70 -12.47
CA GLU A 13 -53.14 7.63 -11.99
C GLU A 13 -51.79 7.80 -12.69
N GLY A 14 -50.87 8.49 -12.01
CA GLY A 14 -49.46 8.38 -12.29
C GLY A 14 -49.09 6.94 -12.01
N LYS A 15 -49.04 6.11 -13.05
CA LYS A 15 -48.26 4.88 -12.99
C LYS A 15 -46.83 5.33 -12.77
N GLU A 16 -46.41 5.33 -11.51
CA GLU A 16 -45.00 5.41 -11.16
C GLU A 16 -44.38 4.17 -11.76
N ASN A 17 -43.75 4.34 -12.91
CA ASN A 17 -42.94 3.29 -13.51
C ASN A 17 -41.75 3.11 -12.56
N ASN A 18 -41.91 2.26 -11.56
CA ASN A 18 -40.83 1.79 -10.70
C ASN A 18 -39.94 0.84 -11.50
N ASN A 19 -39.38 1.32 -12.61
CA ASN A 19 -38.13 0.79 -13.12
C ASN A 19 -37.02 1.56 -12.42
N VAL A 20 -36.87 1.26 -11.12
CA VAL A 20 -35.58 1.39 -10.46
C VAL A 20 -34.70 0.40 -11.21
N LEU A 21 -33.88 0.89 -12.12
CA LEU A 21 -32.73 0.14 -12.60
C LEU A 21 -31.93 -0.19 -11.34
N GLU A 22 -31.99 -1.44 -10.89
CA GLU A 22 -31.13 -1.92 -9.81
C GLU A 22 -29.69 -1.73 -10.29
N GLU A 23 -29.07 -0.64 -9.83
CA GLU A 23 -27.66 -0.35 -10.04
C GLU A 23 -26.87 -1.57 -9.50
N PRO A 24 -26.11 -2.32 -10.33
CA PRO A 24 -25.59 -3.64 -9.95
C PRO A 24 -24.49 -3.63 -8.88
N TYR A 25 -24.24 -2.48 -8.24
CA TYR A 25 -23.12 -2.23 -7.37
C TYR A 25 -23.60 -1.46 -6.12
N ASP A 26 -23.26 -2.00 -4.95
CA ASP A 26 -23.52 -1.48 -3.61
C ASP A 26 -22.65 -0.23 -3.29
N GLY A 27 -22.55 0.69 -4.25
CA GLY A 27 -21.66 1.85 -4.22
C GLY A 27 -20.16 1.52 -4.29
N VAL A 28 -19.33 2.54 -4.00
CA VAL A 28 -17.85 2.43 -3.97
C VAL A 28 -17.34 1.41 -2.95
N ASP A 29 -18.07 1.22 -1.85
CA ASP A 29 -17.71 0.26 -0.80
C ASP A 29 -17.91 -1.19 -1.26
N GLY A 30 -18.97 -1.46 -2.04
CA GLY A 30 -19.19 -2.75 -2.68
C GLY A 30 -18.07 -3.11 -3.66
N ILE A 31 -17.61 -2.14 -4.45
CA ILE A 31 -16.49 -2.32 -5.39
C ILE A 31 -15.18 -2.59 -4.63
N ARG A 32 -14.91 -1.82 -3.57
CA ARG A 32 -13.73 -2.03 -2.72
C ARG A 32 -13.71 -3.44 -2.15
N LYS A 33 -14.83 -3.91 -1.60
CA LYS A 33 -14.90 -5.26 -1.02
C LYS A 33 -14.62 -6.36 -2.05
N LYS A 34 -15.16 -6.24 -3.26
CA LYS A 34 -14.90 -7.18 -4.36
C LYS A 34 -13.41 -7.25 -4.72
N ILE A 35 -12.76 -6.10 -4.86
CA ILE A 35 -11.31 -6.03 -5.19
C ILE A 35 -10.46 -6.64 -4.06
N HIS A 36 -10.79 -6.34 -2.80
CA HIS A 36 -10.10 -6.93 -1.64
C HIS A 36 -10.28 -8.44 -1.55
N GLU A 37 -11.43 -8.97 -1.97
CA GLU A 37 -11.65 -10.43 -2.06
C GLU A 37 -10.89 -11.05 -3.23
N GLU A 38 -10.84 -10.39 -4.38
CA GLU A 38 -10.13 -10.86 -5.58
C GLU A 38 -8.60 -10.91 -5.39
N PHE A 39 -8.02 -9.90 -4.76
CA PHE A 39 -6.57 -9.77 -4.55
C PHE A 39 -6.13 -10.02 -3.10
N ARG A 40 -6.89 -10.85 -2.36
CA ARG A 40 -6.62 -11.14 -0.94
C ARG A 40 -5.23 -11.76 -0.73
N ASP A 41 -4.74 -12.49 -1.72
CA ASP A 41 -3.42 -13.13 -1.73
C ASP A 41 -2.26 -12.12 -1.85
N VAL A 42 -2.47 -11.00 -2.54
CA VAL A 42 -1.45 -9.95 -2.74
C VAL A 42 -1.56 -8.82 -1.73
N VAL A 43 -2.78 -8.46 -1.30
CA VAL A 43 -3.04 -7.37 -0.36
C VAL A 43 -3.13 -7.94 1.06
N THR A 44 -2.00 -8.38 1.57
CA THR A 44 -1.84 -8.89 2.93
C THR A 44 -1.28 -7.83 3.87
N ASN A 45 -1.59 -7.94 5.18
CA ASN A 45 -0.94 -7.12 6.21
C ASN A 45 0.51 -7.57 6.46
N ASP A 46 0.83 -8.82 6.10
CA ASP A 46 2.14 -9.41 6.29
C ASP A 46 3.08 -9.05 5.13
N GLN A 47 4.36 -8.91 5.46
CA GLN A 47 5.41 -8.64 4.48
C GLN A 47 5.67 -9.88 3.60
N PRO A 48 5.86 -9.75 2.27
CA PRO A 48 6.24 -10.88 1.43
C PRO A 48 7.57 -11.48 1.89
N THR A 49 7.59 -12.81 2.02
CA THR A 49 8.77 -13.57 2.48
C THR A 49 9.70 -13.93 1.32
N ASP A 50 9.16 -14.06 0.12
CA ASP A 50 9.92 -14.48 -1.07
C ASP A 50 10.43 -13.29 -1.89
N LEU A 51 11.58 -13.49 -2.54
CA LEU A 51 12.08 -12.53 -3.52
C LEU A 51 11.07 -12.39 -4.67
N PRO A 52 10.87 -11.17 -5.19
CA PRO A 52 10.00 -10.97 -6.33
C PRO A 52 10.50 -11.79 -7.53
N PRO A 53 9.59 -12.31 -8.37
CA PRO A 53 9.96 -13.01 -9.59
C PRO A 53 10.85 -12.13 -10.46
N GLN A 54 11.72 -12.76 -11.25
CA GLN A 54 12.64 -12.04 -12.12
C GLN A 54 11.86 -11.17 -13.11
N ARG A 55 12.17 -9.87 -13.13
CA ARG A 55 11.54 -8.87 -14.01
C ARG A 55 12.49 -8.47 -15.13
N ASP A 56 11.94 -8.07 -16.27
CA ASP A 56 12.72 -7.56 -17.41
C ASP A 56 13.46 -6.26 -17.08
N LEU A 57 12.92 -5.47 -16.16
CA LEU A 57 13.47 -4.20 -15.70
C LEU A 57 13.85 -4.30 -14.22
N THR A 58 15.14 -4.13 -13.95
CA THR A 58 15.71 -4.11 -12.59
C THR A 58 16.31 -2.75 -12.28
N HIS A 59 16.27 -2.34 -11.01
CA HIS A 59 16.93 -1.12 -10.57
C HIS A 59 18.45 -1.25 -10.77
N ARG A 60 19.03 -0.36 -11.58
CA ARG A 60 20.48 -0.30 -11.84
C ARG A 60 21.02 1.06 -11.43
N LEU A 61 22.03 1.05 -10.57
CA LEU A 61 22.80 2.23 -10.21
C LEU A 61 23.89 2.46 -11.26
N ILE A 62 23.87 3.62 -11.91
CA ILE A 62 24.89 4.04 -12.88
C ILE A 62 25.86 4.98 -12.17
N CYS A 63 27.15 4.64 -12.16
CA CYS A 63 28.19 5.51 -11.61
C CYS A 63 28.57 6.59 -12.63
N ILE A 64 28.70 7.84 -12.19
CA ILE A 64 29.14 8.97 -13.03
C ILE A 64 30.66 9.09 -12.90
N GLU A 65 31.38 9.15 -14.02
CA GLU A 65 32.84 9.30 -13.99
C GLU A 65 33.29 10.76 -13.76
N PRO A 66 34.38 10.99 -12.98
CA PRO A 66 35.18 10.01 -12.25
C PRO A 66 34.58 9.67 -10.86
N SER A 67 34.01 8.47 -10.70
CA SER A 67 33.54 8.00 -9.38
C SER A 67 34.64 7.24 -8.65
N LYS A 68 34.97 7.65 -7.43
CA LYS A 68 35.81 6.86 -6.52
C LYS A 68 34.94 6.04 -5.58
N SER A 69 35.42 4.85 -5.19
CA SER A 69 34.76 4.06 -4.15
C SER A 69 34.72 4.86 -2.85
N THR A 70 33.53 5.03 -2.29
CA THR A 70 33.37 5.70 -1.00
C THR A 70 33.41 4.65 0.10
N TYR A 71 34.39 4.75 1.00
CA TYR A 71 34.46 3.95 2.22
C TYR A 71 34.41 4.85 3.43
N ARG A 72 33.32 4.77 4.21
CA ARG A 72 33.16 5.48 5.49
C ARG A 72 33.11 4.47 6.63
N ARG A 73 33.79 4.79 7.74
CA ARG A 73 33.74 3.98 8.96
C ARG A 73 32.34 4.11 9.59
N GLN A 74 31.83 2.99 10.11
CA GLN A 74 30.61 2.97 10.92
C GLN A 74 30.76 3.81 12.18
N TYR A 75 29.68 4.47 12.59
CA TYR A 75 29.64 5.16 13.87
C TYR A 75 29.78 4.19 15.04
N LYS A 76 30.28 4.70 16.16
CA LYS A 76 30.37 3.91 17.39
C LYS A 76 28.99 3.90 18.03
N SER A 77 28.34 2.74 18.00
CA SER A 77 27.08 2.51 18.71
C SER A 77 27.32 1.95 20.11
N SER A 78 26.42 2.28 21.03
CA SER A 78 26.33 1.70 22.37
C SER A 78 25.97 0.20 22.32
N TYR A 79 26.01 -0.48 23.47
CA TYR A 79 25.70 -1.90 23.54
C TYR A 79 24.24 -2.20 23.17
N SER A 80 23.29 -1.41 23.70
CA SER A 80 21.85 -1.57 23.43
C SER A 80 21.53 -1.33 21.95
N GLU A 81 22.10 -0.30 21.34
CA GLU A 81 21.91 -0.01 19.91
C GLU A 81 22.43 -1.13 19.02
N LYS A 82 23.57 -1.75 19.38
CA LYS A 82 24.11 -2.89 18.62
C LYS A 82 23.22 -4.13 18.73
N GLN A 83 22.63 -4.38 19.90
CA GLN A 83 21.69 -5.49 20.06
C GLN A 83 20.46 -5.30 19.18
N GLU A 84 19.86 -4.10 19.17
CA GLU A 84 18.71 -3.80 18.32
C GLU A 84 19.07 -3.83 16.83
N LEU A 85 20.24 -3.30 16.47
CA LEU A 85 20.75 -3.37 15.10
C LEU A 85 20.88 -4.82 14.62
N ASN A 86 21.49 -5.69 15.42
CA ASN A 86 21.64 -7.10 15.06
C ASN A 86 20.29 -7.79 14.90
N LYS A 87 19.33 -7.49 15.78
CA LYS A 87 17.96 -8.02 15.68
C LYS A 87 17.29 -7.63 14.35
N GLN A 88 17.34 -6.35 13.98
CA GLN A 88 16.77 -5.87 12.72
C GLN A 88 17.48 -6.44 11.49
N VAL A 89 18.81 -6.55 11.55
CA VAL A 89 19.60 -7.18 10.48
C VAL A 89 19.21 -8.65 10.31
N ASP A 90 19.05 -9.39 11.40
CA ASP A 90 18.62 -10.80 11.35
C ASP A 90 17.21 -10.96 10.77
N GLU A 91 16.29 -10.05 11.10
CA GLU A 91 14.94 -10.00 10.51
C GLU A 91 15.01 -9.76 8.99
N LEU A 92 15.80 -8.76 8.55
CA LEU A 92 15.97 -8.45 7.13
C LEU A 92 16.68 -9.57 6.35
N LEU A 93 17.60 -10.30 6.99
CA LEU A 93 18.25 -11.48 6.40
C LEU A 93 17.25 -12.63 6.22
N LYS A 94 16.36 -12.87 7.20
CA LYS A 94 15.31 -13.89 7.09
C LYS A 94 14.32 -13.59 5.98
N LEU A 95 14.01 -12.30 5.76
CA LEU A 95 13.15 -11.83 4.67
C LEU A 95 13.88 -11.78 3.30
N ALA A 96 15.16 -12.15 3.24
CA ALA A 96 15.99 -12.06 2.04
C ALA A 96 16.09 -10.65 1.41
N PHE A 97 15.79 -9.58 2.17
CA PHE A 97 15.89 -8.19 1.70
C PHE A 97 17.34 -7.74 1.59
N ILE A 98 18.20 -8.27 2.46
CA ILE A 98 19.64 -8.03 2.43
C ILE A 98 20.41 -9.35 2.32
N LYS A 99 21.65 -9.26 1.85
CA LYS A 99 22.58 -10.38 1.81
C LYS A 99 23.99 -9.91 2.16
N SER A 100 24.80 -10.80 2.72
CA SER A 100 26.23 -10.53 2.90
C SER A 100 26.90 -10.36 1.53
N ALA A 101 27.69 -9.30 1.36
CA ALA A 101 28.38 -9.01 0.12
C ALA A 101 29.74 -8.36 0.38
N PRO A 102 30.81 -8.78 -0.33
CA PRO A 102 32.09 -8.10 -0.31
C PRO A 102 32.02 -6.85 -1.21
N SER A 103 31.60 -5.71 -0.64
CA SER A 103 31.50 -4.44 -1.37
C SER A 103 32.74 -3.56 -1.14
N SER A 104 33.23 -2.92 -2.20
CA SER A 104 34.24 -1.85 -2.09
C SER A 104 33.66 -0.55 -1.52
N PHE A 105 32.33 -0.39 -1.58
CA PHE A 105 31.58 0.75 -1.06
C PHE A 105 31.10 0.48 0.35
N ASN A 106 31.23 1.48 1.24
CA ASN A 106 30.73 1.41 2.61
C ASN A 106 30.17 2.77 3.05
N SER A 107 28.95 2.74 3.59
CA SER A 107 28.22 3.89 4.15
C SER A 107 27.89 3.61 5.61
N PHE A 108 27.91 4.64 6.45
CA PHE A 108 27.55 4.50 7.86
C PHE A 108 26.04 4.26 8.04
N LEU A 109 25.67 3.59 9.12
CA LEU A 109 24.29 3.36 9.54
C LEU A 109 23.97 4.15 10.83
N LEU A 110 22.72 4.60 10.95
CA LEU A 110 22.18 5.26 12.13
C LEU A 110 20.84 4.60 12.49
N LEU A 111 20.69 4.17 13.75
CA LEU A 111 19.42 3.65 14.25
C LEU A 111 18.51 4.83 14.60
N VAL A 112 17.28 4.80 14.10
CA VAL A 112 16.28 5.84 14.38
C VAL A 112 15.21 5.24 15.30
N PRO A 113 14.95 5.84 16.48
CA PRO A 113 13.86 5.39 17.32
C PRO A 113 12.53 5.68 16.64
N GLU A 114 11.61 4.72 16.71
CA GLU A 114 10.25 4.94 16.27
C GLU A 114 9.52 5.81 17.30
N GLU A 115 9.06 7.00 16.89
CA GLU A 115 8.15 7.78 17.72
C GLU A 115 6.74 7.22 17.57
N ARG A 116 6.21 6.71 18.68
CA ARG A 116 4.81 6.28 18.77
C ARG A 116 3.95 7.53 19.02
N TRP A 117 3.37 8.06 17.95
CA TRP A 117 2.35 9.12 18.01
C TRP A 117 0.96 8.52 18.25
#